data_AF-W7Q176-F1
#
_entry.id   AF-W7Q176-F1
#
_cell.length_a   1.000
_cell.length_b   1.000
_cell.length_c   1.000
_cell.angle_alpha   90.00
_cell.angle_beta   90.00
_cell.angle_gamma   90.00
#
_symmetry.space_group_name_H-M   'P 1'
#
loop_
_entity.id
_entity.type
_entity.pdbx_description
1 polymer ?
#
loop_
_entity_poly.entity_id
_entity_poly.type
_entity_poly.pdbx_seq_one_letter_code
_entity_poly.pdbx_strand_id
1 'polypeptide(L)'
;MTRPLIGITTSDYKSRIAWWFDWFAVWRHGGHPLRLSPSRPLPAHLDGLIIGGGDDIQAHLYGGEVQLDVRVDPQRDELELELIERFVPLGKPVLGICRGAQLLNVHLGGTLDPDIYTTHEG
;
A
#
# COMPACT_ATOMS: atom_id res chain seq x y z
N MET A 1 16.26 -22.98 3.22
CA MET A 1 15.86 -21.71 3.86
C MET A 1 14.36 -21.55 3.68
N THR A 2 13.63 -21.23 4.76
CA THR A 2 12.19 -20.92 4.68
C THR A 2 12.00 -19.61 3.92
N ARG A 3 11.00 -19.55 3.03
CA ARG A 3 10.67 -18.31 2.31
C ARG A 3 10.17 -17.25 3.32
N PRO A 4 10.64 -15.99 3.29
CA PRO A 4 10.17 -14.96 4.19
C PRO A 4 8.70 -14.64 3.95
N LEU A 5 7.90 -14.50 5.00
CA LEU A 5 6.49 -14.15 4.95
C LEU A 5 6.33 -12.64 4.76
N ILE A 6 5.84 -12.23 3.59
CA ILE A 6 5.71 -10.83 3.19
C ILE A 6 4.24 -10.43 3.21
N GLY A 7 3.88 -9.51 4.09
CA GLY A 7 2.54 -8.92 4.12
C GLY A 7 2.38 -7.88 3.01
N ILE A 8 1.27 -7.91 2.27
CA ILE A 8 0.96 -6.95 1.21
C ILE A 8 -0.38 -6.31 1.53
N THR A 9 -0.40 -5.00 1.80
CA THR A 9 -1.65 -4.27 2.08
C THR A 9 -2.41 -3.99 0.78
N THR A 10 -3.73 -4.17 0.85
CA THR A 10 -4.67 -4.05 -0.27
C THR A 10 -6.00 -3.53 0.27
N SER A 11 -6.85 -2.91 -0.56
CA SER A 11 -8.25 -2.75 -0.14
C SER A 11 -8.97 -4.10 -0.13
N ASP A 12 -10.12 -4.11 0.54
CA ASP A 12 -11.03 -5.24 0.51
C ASP A 12 -11.60 -5.50 -0.91
N TYR A 13 -11.67 -4.47 -1.74
CA TYR A 13 -12.25 -4.51 -3.09
C TYR A 13 -11.23 -4.80 -4.19
N LYS A 14 -9.95 -4.99 -3.85
CA LYS A 14 -8.90 -5.22 -4.84
C LYS A 14 -9.23 -6.37 -5.78
N SER A 15 -9.07 -6.10 -7.08
CA SER A 15 -9.24 -7.08 -8.15
C SER A 15 -8.40 -8.34 -7.87
N ARG A 16 -9.02 -9.51 -8.05
CA ARG A 16 -8.33 -10.80 -7.92
C ARG A 16 -7.16 -10.93 -8.89
N ILE A 17 -7.28 -10.34 -10.08
CA ILE A 17 -6.22 -10.35 -11.11
C ILE A 17 -5.03 -9.52 -10.65
N ALA A 18 -5.28 -8.31 -10.12
CA ALA A 18 -4.22 -7.46 -9.56
C ALA A 18 -3.49 -8.17 -8.41
N TRP A 19 -4.24 -8.81 -7.50
CA TRP A 19 -3.66 -9.62 -6.43
C TRP A 19 -2.77 -10.76 -6.95
N TRP A 20 -3.17 -11.43 -8.04
CA TRP A 20 -2.34 -12.48 -8.65
C TRP A 20 -0.98 -11.96 -9.13
N PHE A 21 -0.91 -10.73 -9.65
CA PHE A 21 0.35 -10.11 -10.04
C PHE A 21 1.23 -9.78 -8.83
N ASP A 22 0.68 -9.21 -7.76
CA ASP A 22 1.42 -8.96 -6.51
C ASP A 22 1.97 -10.27 -5.94
N TRP A 23 1.09 -11.28 -5.87
CA TRP A 23 1.43 -12.61 -5.39
C TRP A 23 2.58 -13.22 -6.21
N PHE A 24 2.46 -13.18 -7.53
CA PHE A 24 3.47 -13.75 -8.43
C PHE A 24 4.81 -13.00 -8.30
N ALA A 25 4.78 -11.67 -8.22
CA ALA A 25 5.98 -10.86 -8.07
C ALA A 25 6.76 -11.26 -6.81
N VAL A 26 6.11 -11.31 -5.64
CA VAL A 26 6.76 -11.68 -4.38
C VAL A 26 7.23 -13.14 -4.39
N TRP A 27 6.39 -14.06 -4.87
CA TRP A 27 6.73 -15.48 -4.93
C TRP A 27 7.95 -15.75 -5.82
N ARG A 28 8.02 -15.08 -6.98
CA ARG A 28 9.12 -15.18 -7.94
C ARG A 28 10.45 -14.70 -7.35
N HIS A 29 10.42 -13.77 -6.40
CA HIS A 29 11.58 -13.27 -5.68
C HIS A 29 11.87 -14.02 -4.36
N GLY A 30 11.25 -15.18 -4.18
CA GLY A 30 11.56 -16.07 -3.05
C GLY A 30 10.75 -15.80 -1.77
N GLY A 31 9.84 -14.82 -1.77
CA GLY A 31 8.94 -14.56 -0.65
C GLY A 31 7.71 -15.47 -0.61
N HIS A 32 7.03 -15.50 0.52
CA HIS A 32 5.69 -16.06 0.69
C HIS A 32 4.71 -14.89 0.89
N PRO A 33 3.93 -14.51 -0.14
CA PRO A 33 3.01 -13.38 -0.05
C PRO A 33 1.80 -13.69 0.83
N LEU A 34 1.41 -12.73 1.67
CA LEU A 34 0.19 -12.75 2.46
C LEU A 34 -0.59 -11.45 2.22
N ARG A 35 -1.84 -11.56 1.76
CA ARG A 35 -2.71 -10.41 1.56
C ARG A 35 -3.25 -9.91 2.90
N LEU A 36 -3.04 -8.64 3.19
CA LEU A 36 -3.57 -7.92 4.33
C LEU A 36 -4.63 -6.92 3.84
N SER A 37 -5.73 -6.81 4.57
CA SER A 37 -6.79 -5.82 4.37
C SER A 37 -7.60 -5.67 5.66
N PRO A 38 -8.39 -4.59 5.83
CA PRO A 38 -9.11 -4.34 7.08
C PRO A 38 -10.04 -5.48 7.51
N SER A 39 -10.69 -6.15 6.55
CA SER A 39 -11.57 -7.29 6.83
C SER A 39 -10.84 -8.60 7.14
N ARG A 40 -9.50 -8.64 7.06
CA ARG A 40 -8.70 -9.87 7.21
C ARG A 40 -7.91 -9.87 8.51
N PRO A 41 -7.76 -11.04 9.17
CA PRO A 41 -6.97 -11.12 10.38
C PRO A 41 -5.49 -10.84 10.10
N LEU A 42 -4.86 -10.09 10.99
CA LEU A 42 -3.42 -9.88 10.98
C LEU A 42 -2.70 -11.13 11.50
N PRO A 43 -1.64 -11.60 10.84
CA PRO A 43 -0.83 -12.71 11.33
C PRO A 43 -0.03 -12.30 12.59
N ALA A 44 0.34 -13.29 13.40
CA ALA A 44 1.19 -13.06 14.57
C ALA A 44 2.61 -12.60 14.19
N HIS A 45 3.11 -12.98 13.01
CA HIS A 45 4.45 -12.66 12.53
C HIS A 45 4.47 -12.39 11.03
N LEU A 46 5.40 -11.52 10.63
CA LEU A 46 5.72 -11.13 9.26
C LEU A 46 7.22 -10.77 9.22
N ASP A 47 7.89 -11.16 8.13
CA ASP A 47 9.31 -10.88 7.89
C ASP A 47 9.53 -9.57 7.12
N GLY A 48 8.52 -9.11 6.37
CA GLY A 48 8.55 -7.85 5.65
C GLY A 48 7.15 -7.38 5.27
N LEU A 49 7.06 -6.10 4.91
CA LEU A 49 5.81 -5.43 4.58
C LEU A 49 5.90 -4.71 3.23
N ILE A 50 4.88 -4.87 2.41
CA ILE A 50 4.63 -4.07 1.21
C ILE A 50 3.34 -3.30 1.43
N ILE A 51 3.42 -1.98 1.34
CA ILE A 51 2.27 -1.09 1.40
C ILE A 51 1.86 -0.76 -0.03
N GLY A 52 0.73 -1.32 -0.46
CA GLY A 52 0.26 -1.22 -1.82
C GLY A 52 -0.19 0.20 -2.20
N GLY A 53 -0.29 0.45 -3.51
CA GLY A 53 -0.91 1.66 -4.03
C GLY A 53 -2.43 1.72 -3.78
N GLY A 54 -3.07 2.80 -4.21
CA GLY A 54 -4.53 2.85 -4.32
C GLY A 54 -5.03 1.83 -5.35
N ASP A 55 -6.24 1.31 -5.18
CA ASP A 55 -6.88 0.54 -6.25
C ASP A 55 -7.26 1.51 -7.36
N ASP A 56 -6.97 1.13 -8.61
CA ASP A 56 -7.22 1.98 -9.77
C ASP A 56 -8.67 2.50 -9.81
N ILE A 57 -8.74 3.79 -10.12
CA ILE A 57 -9.91 4.62 -10.33
C ILE A 57 -10.89 3.90 -11.27
N GLN A 58 -12.17 3.88 -10.89
CA GLN A 58 -13.22 3.43 -11.80
C GLN A 58 -13.09 4.22 -13.11
N ALA A 59 -12.99 3.51 -14.24
CA ALA A 59 -12.85 4.05 -15.60
C ALA A 59 -14.10 4.81 -16.11
N HIS A 60 -14.75 5.62 -15.27
CA HIS A 60 -15.90 6.47 -15.60
C HIS A 60 -15.57 7.97 -15.67
N LEU A 61 -14.33 8.38 -15.39
CA LEU A 61 -13.91 9.79 -15.28
C LEU A 61 -13.12 10.32 -16.50
N TYR A 62 -13.32 9.75 -17.69
CA TYR A 62 -12.87 10.37 -18.95
C TYR A 62 -13.83 11.49 -19.39
N GLY A 63 -14.04 12.49 -18.54
CA GLY A 63 -14.81 13.69 -18.94
C GLY A 63 -15.37 14.61 -17.85
N GLY A 64 -15.02 14.47 -16.57
CA GLY A 64 -15.52 15.35 -15.52
C GLY A 64 -14.58 15.37 -14.32
N GLU A 65 -14.34 16.58 -13.80
CA GLU A 65 -13.44 16.97 -12.70
C GLU A 65 -12.75 15.83 -11.94
N VAL A 66 -11.43 15.76 -12.13
CA VAL A 66 -10.51 14.90 -11.38
C VAL A 66 -10.50 15.37 -9.93
N GLN A 67 -11.46 14.91 -9.13
CA GLN A 67 -11.18 14.72 -7.73
C GLN A 67 -10.19 13.56 -7.67
N LEU A 68 -9.10 13.74 -6.92
CA LEU A 68 -8.19 12.67 -6.53
C LEU A 68 -9.03 11.62 -5.78
N ASP A 69 -9.70 10.75 -6.53
CA ASP A 69 -10.51 9.62 -6.06
C ASP A 69 -9.57 8.50 -5.62
N VAL A 70 -8.52 8.88 -4.86
CA VAL A 70 -8.03 8.05 -3.78
C VAL A 70 -9.24 7.91 -2.88
N ARG A 71 -10.09 6.92 -3.16
CA ARG A 71 -11.18 6.55 -2.27
C ARG A 71 -10.59 6.53 -0.88
N VAL A 72 -11.00 7.50 -0.07
CA VAL A 72 -10.56 7.59 1.31
C VAL A 72 -11.02 6.28 1.93
N ASP A 73 -10.08 5.43 2.30
CA ASP A 73 -10.33 4.15 2.96
C ASP A 73 -9.72 4.26 4.37
N PRO A 74 -10.41 4.92 5.31
CA PRO A 74 -9.84 5.20 6.62
C PRO A 74 -9.40 3.93 7.37
N GLN A 75 -10.11 2.82 7.14
CA GLN A 75 -9.81 1.55 7.77
C GLN A 75 -8.51 0.95 7.23
N ARG A 76 -8.28 1.08 5.92
CA ARG A 76 -7.00 0.70 5.32
C ARG A 76 -5.88 1.62 5.78
N ASP A 77 -6.14 2.91 5.92
CA ASP A 77 -5.14 3.89 6.35
C ASP A 77 -4.71 3.63 7.79
N GLU A 78 -5.66 3.37 8.68
CA GLU A 78 -5.41 2.97 10.06
C GLU A 78 -4.60 1.67 10.14
N LEU A 79 -4.98 0.65 9.35
CA LEU A 79 -4.23 -0.60 9.25
C LEU A 79 -2.79 -0.38 8.77
N GLU A 80 -2.61 0.40 7.71
CA GLU A 80 -1.29 0.66 7.12
C GLU A 80 -0.40 1.46 8.08
N LEU A 81 -0.96 2.47 8.76
CA LEU A 81 -0.24 3.23 9.79
C LEU A 81 0.15 2.36 10.98
N GLU A 82 -0.75 1.51 11.51
CA GLU A 82 -0.41 0.58 12.60
C GLU A 82 0.73 -0.37 12.20
N LEU A 83 0.70 -0.87 10.97
CA LEU A 83 1.75 -1.74 10.45
C LEU A 83 3.09 -1.01 10.28
N ILE A 84 3.08 0.24 9.80
CA ILE A 84 4.29 1.07 9.73
C ILE A 84 4.87 1.31 11.12
N GLU A 85 4.04 1.74 12.08
CA GLU A 85 4.42 1.99 13.47
C GLU A 85 5.03 0.77 14.15
N ARG A 86 4.57 -0.43 13.79
CA ARG A 86 5.13 -1.68 14.29
C ARG A 86 6.46 -2.06 13.62
N PHE A 87 6.59 -1.87 12.30
CA PHE A 87 7.73 -2.40 11.54
C PHE A 87 8.94 -1.47 11.55
N VAL A 88 8.72 -0.17 11.42
CA VAL A 88 9.79 0.82 11.28
C VAL A 88 10.71 0.83 12.51
N PRO A 89 10.21 0.91 13.76
CA PRO A 89 11.09 0.91 14.94
C PRO A 89 11.86 -0.40 15.14
N LEU A 90 11.34 -1.51 14.61
CA LEU A 90 12.00 -2.83 14.66
C LEU A 90 13.04 -3.03 13.56
N GLY A 91 13.24 -2.05 12.68
CA GLY A 91 14.15 -2.17 11.53
C GLY A 91 13.72 -3.26 10.54
N LYS A 92 12.43 -3.65 10.54
CA LYS A 92 11.92 -4.64 9.59
C LYS A 92 11.78 -4.01 8.20
N PRO A 93 12.04 -4.77 7.11
CA PRO A 93 11.89 -4.24 5.75
C PRO A 93 10.45 -3.79 5.44
N VAL A 94 10.31 -2.55 4.97
CA VAL A 94 9.04 -1.97 4.48
C VAL A 94 9.25 -1.38 3.09
N LEU A 95 8.37 -1.68 2.15
CA LEU A 95 8.33 -1.12 0.80
C LEU A 95 6.98 -0.42 0.58
N GLY A 96 7.00 0.89 0.33
CA GLY A 96 5.81 1.62 -0.13
C GLY A 96 5.74 1.71 -1.65
N ILE A 97 4.57 1.44 -2.24
CA ILE A 97 4.34 1.55 -3.68
C ILE A 97 3.29 2.62 -3.95
N CYS A 98 3.60 3.60 -4.80
CA CYS A 98 2.70 4.72 -5.14
C CYS A 98 2.19 5.41 -3.85
N ARG A 99 0.89 5.31 -3.55
CA ARG A 99 0.29 5.79 -2.30
C ARG A 99 1.01 5.26 -1.05
N GLY A 100 1.44 4.00 -1.04
CA GLY A 100 2.18 3.44 0.09
C GLY A 100 3.51 4.15 0.36
N ALA A 101 4.18 4.66 -0.69
CA ALA A 101 5.41 5.45 -0.53
C ALA A 101 5.11 6.84 0.06
N GLN A 102 4.00 7.45 -0.37
CA GLN A 102 3.52 8.73 0.17
C GLN A 102 3.20 8.62 1.66
N LEU A 103 2.48 7.56 2.06
CA LEU A 103 2.13 7.30 3.46
C LEU A 103 3.38 7.10 4.32
N LEU A 104 4.36 6.32 3.84
CA LEU A 104 5.62 6.11 4.53
C LEU A 104 6.41 7.42 4.71
N ASN A 105 6.45 8.27 3.68
CA ASN A 105 7.10 9.58 3.74
C ASN A 105 6.47 10.48 4.81
N VAL A 106 5.13 10.60 4.83
CA VAL A 106 4.42 11.41 5.83
C VAL A 106 4.62 10.86 7.25
N HIS A 107 4.54 9.54 7.42
CA HIS A 107 4.76 8.90 8.72
C HIS A 107 6.17 9.18 9.28
N LEU A 108 7.18 9.28 8.41
CA LEU A 108 8.56 9.59 8.79
C LEU A 108 8.84 11.10 8.90
N GLY A 109 7.80 11.95 8.87
CA GLY A 109 7.92 13.39 9.06
C GLY A 109 8.15 14.20 7.77
N GLY A 110 8.03 13.57 6.60
CA GLY A 110 8.05 14.25 5.32
C GLY A 110 6.73 14.94 4.98
N THR A 111 6.73 15.71 3.88
CA THR A 111 5.55 16.38 3.33
C THR A 111 5.26 15.88 1.91
N LEU A 112 4.06 16.16 1.40
CA LEU A 112 3.66 15.83 0.04
C LEU A 112 3.19 17.10 -0.68
N ASP A 113 3.50 17.15 -1.97
CA ASP A 113 2.89 18.11 -2.88
C ASP A 113 1.46 17.64 -3.18
N PRO A 114 0.44 18.49 -2.98
CA PRO A 114 -0.96 18.08 -3.08
C PRO A 114 -1.39 17.83 -4.54
N ASP A 115 -0.73 18.50 -5.49
CA ASP A 115 -1.04 18.42 -6.91
C ASP A 115 0.23 18.63 -7.74
N ILE A 116 0.49 17.69 -8.65
CA ILE A 116 1.65 17.68 -9.53
C ILE A 116 1.67 18.85 -10.53
N TYR A 117 0.51 19.45 -10.84
CA TYR A 117 0.40 20.54 -11.81
C TYR A 117 0.57 21.91 -11.17
N THR A 118 0.11 22.11 -9.94
CA THR A 118 0.08 23.44 -9.30
C THR A 118 1.28 23.72 -8.40
N THR A 119 2.02 22.68 -7.97
CA THR A 119 3.08 22.85 -6.97
C THR A 119 4.42 23.33 -7.57
N HIS A 120 4.63 23.18 -8.88
CA HIS A 120 5.84 23.60 -9.59
C HIS A 120 5.52 24.42 -10.86
N GLU A 121 4.50 25.27 -10.81
CA GLU A 121 4.41 26.35 -11.80
C GLU A 121 5.53 27.36 -11.54
N GLY A 122 6.38 27.54 -12.56
CA GLY A 122 7.34 28.66 -12.63
C GLY A 122 6.68 29.95 -13.06
#